data_AF-A0A816F202-F1
#
_entry.id   AF-A0A816F202-F1
#
_cell.length_a   1.000
_cell.length_b   1.000
_cell.length_c   1.000
_cell.angle_alpha   90.00
_cell.angle_beta   90.00
_cell.angle_gamma   90.00
#
_symmetry.space_group_name_H-M   'P 1'
#
loop_
_entity.id
_entity.type
_entity.pdbx_description
1 polymer ?
#
loop_
_entity_poly.entity_id
_entity_poly.type
_entity_poly.pdbx_seq_one_letter_code
_entity_poly.pdbx_strand_id
1 'polypeptide(L)'
;MTIETYTIYPTKKYNRPPPPSRIVLHGLDLLSPPIHILNHRFYRPPTDSITNVIDKLKSSLADALELYPPVAGTVRTDENDEVYIALDAENISDIQFLVEMRDTPFVGDSEDLSPRTVVLLPPLSSTLAVKVTRFSCGTIAVASSIHHQVADLRDGWSRNPGRFFPDLIKESSLPTFPPPPFTVLSIPQTGVPAYLLAPSDVTRWKFTKNAMERLKLDFSPSIVSSDERKSDLWISSGDALAALLSGVITRARKNSKVSRS
;
A
#
# COMPACT_ATOMS: atom_id res chain seq x y z
N MET A 1 6.70 -22.59 14.08
CA MET A 1 5.65 -21.58 13.89
C MET A 1 4.71 -22.08 12.82
N THR A 2 3.42 -22.17 13.13
CA THR A 2 2.38 -22.62 12.21
C THR A 2 1.69 -21.37 11.64
N ILE A 3 1.65 -21.28 10.31
CA ILE A 3 0.87 -20.27 9.61
C ILE A 3 -0.38 -20.97 9.09
N GLU A 4 -1.53 -20.46 9.48
CA GLU A 4 -2.82 -20.91 8.95
C GLU A 4 -3.18 -20.04 7.74
N THR A 5 -3.65 -20.69 6.68
CA THR A 5 -4.03 -20.01 5.44
C THR A 5 -5.51 -20.19 5.20
N TYR A 6 -6.19 -19.08 4.92
CA TYR A 6 -7.60 -19.01 4.57
C TYR A 6 -7.76 -18.34 3.21
N THR A 7 -8.81 -18.72 2.48
CA THR A 7 -9.21 -18.03 1.25
C THR A 7 -10.44 -17.19 1.52
N ILE A 8 -10.41 -15.93 1.12
CA ILE A 8 -11.51 -14.98 1.32
C ILE A 8 -12.11 -14.60 -0.03
N TYR A 9 -13.43 -14.74 -0.15
CA TYR A 9 -14.18 -14.36 -1.34
C TYR A 9 -15.04 -13.13 -1.06
N PRO A 10 -15.33 -12.30 -2.10
CA PRO A 10 -16.29 -11.21 -1.98
C PRO A 10 -17.67 -11.71 -1.50
N THR A 11 -18.33 -10.96 -0.63
CA THR A 11 -19.73 -11.25 -0.27
C THR A 11 -20.70 -10.78 -1.37
N LYS A 12 -21.99 -11.07 -1.16
CA LYS A 12 -23.13 -10.55 -1.96
C LYS A 12 -24.08 -9.73 -1.09
N LYS A 13 -23.56 -9.13 -0.02
CA LYS A 13 -24.33 -8.46 1.04
C LYS A 13 -24.97 -7.17 0.53
N TYR A 14 -24.29 -6.44 -0.35
CA TYR A 14 -24.73 -5.14 -0.84
C TYR A 14 -25.50 -5.22 -2.17
N ASN A 15 -25.71 -6.43 -2.72
CA ASN A 15 -26.43 -6.68 -3.97
C ASN A 15 -25.96 -5.78 -5.12
N ARG A 16 -24.64 -5.60 -5.25
CA ARG A 16 -24.06 -4.82 -6.34
C ARG A 16 -24.26 -5.53 -7.68
N PRO A 17 -24.41 -4.78 -8.79
CA PRO A 17 -24.33 -5.38 -10.11
C PRO A 17 -22.98 -6.08 -10.27
N PRO A 18 -22.92 -7.20 -11.02
CA PRO A 18 -21.67 -7.89 -11.26
C PRO A 18 -20.68 -6.92 -11.93
N PRO A 19 -19.39 -6.94 -11.53
CA PRO A 19 -18.38 -6.17 -12.22
C PRO A 19 -18.25 -6.66 -13.67
N PRO A 20 -17.71 -5.84 -14.58
CA PRO A 20 -17.29 -6.34 -15.89
C PRO A 20 -16.28 -7.48 -15.70
N SER A 21 -16.35 -8.51 -16.54
CA SER A 21 -15.44 -9.67 -16.48
C SER A 21 -13.98 -9.30 -16.75
N ARG A 22 -13.76 -8.14 -17.40
CA ARG A 22 -12.45 -7.63 -17.79
C ARG A 22 -12.38 -6.12 -17.54
N ILE A 23 -11.31 -5.68 -16.88
CA ILE A 23 -10.98 -4.25 -16.71
C ILE A 23 -9.61 -4.02 -17.33
N VAL A 24 -9.55 -3.28 -18.43
CA VAL A 24 -8.29 -2.91 -19.09
C VAL A 24 -7.55 -1.89 -18.24
N LEU A 25 -6.24 -2.08 -18.07
CA LEU A 25 -5.40 -1.15 -17.33
C LEU A 25 -5.16 0.14 -18.12
N HIS A 26 -5.23 1.28 -17.43
CA HIS A 26 -4.90 2.56 -18.02
C HIS A 26 -3.38 2.70 -18.18
N GLY A 27 -2.90 3.54 -19.10
CA GLY A 27 -1.45 3.69 -19.30
C GLY A 27 -0.67 4.15 -18.04
N LEU A 28 -1.33 4.87 -17.12
CA LEU A 28 -0.73 5.19 -15.80
C LEU A 28 -0.56 3.97 -14.90
N ASP A 29 -1.45 2.99 -15.01
CA ASP A 29 -1.35 1.73 -14.28
C ASP A 29 -0.19 0.89 -14.83
N LEU A 30 0.04 0.95 -16.15
CA LEU A 30 1.16 0.27 -16.83
C LEU A 30 2.53 0.87 -16.48
N LEU A 31 2.60 2.15 -16.11
CA LEU A 31 3.82 2.76 -15.56
C LEU A 31 4.19 2.19 -14.19
N SER A 32 3.22 1.64 -13.47
CA SER A 32 3.48 1.00 -12.18
C SER A 32 4.12 -0.37 -12.38
N PRO A 33 5.13 -0.74 -11.57
CA PRO A 33 5.71 -2.08 -11.66
C PRO A 33 4.72 -3.18 -11.30
N PRO A 34 4.90 -4.41 -11.81
CA PRO A 34 4.25 -5.61 -11.29
C PRO A 34 4.92 -6.03 -9.97
N ILE A 35 4.99 -5.10 -9.02
CA ILE A 35 5.42 -5.35 -7.64
C ILE A 35 4.23 -5.31 -6.72
N HIS A 36 4.37 -5.90 -5.55
CA HIS A 36 3.45 -5.62 -4.46
C HIS A 36 3.82 -4.36 -3.69
N ILE A 37 2.81 -3.56 -3.38
CA ILE A 37 2.87 -2.53 -2.36
C ILE A 37 2.57 -3.21 -1.02
N LEU A 38 3.53 -3.12 -0.10
CA LEU A 38 3.42 -3.69 1.23
C LEU A 38 3.02 -2.62 2.25
N ASN A 39 1.91 -2.83 2.94
CA ASN A 39 1.43 -1.95 4.00
C ASN A 39 1.36 -2.72 5.33
N HIS A 40 1.94 -2.15 6.39
CA HIS A 40 1.89 -2.72 7.74
C HIS A 40 1.12 -1.80 8.67
N ARG A 41 0.24 -2.36 9.48
CA ARG A 41 -0.46 -1.68 10.56
C ARG A 41 -0.27 -2.43 11.85
N PHE A 42 0.09 -1.71 12.90
CA PHE A 42 0.34 -2.28 14.22
C PHE A 42 -0.76 -1.82 15.18
N TYR A 43 -1.31 -2.77 15.90
CA TYR A 43 -2.40 -2.58 16.85
C TYR A 43 -1.97 -3.06 18.23
N ARG A 44 -2.47 -2.35 19.24
CA ARG A 44 -2.37 -2.79 20.63
C ARG A 44 -3.18 -4.08 20.84
N PRO A 45 -2.90 -4.82 21.92
CA PRO A 45 -3.68 -5.99 22.28
C PRO A 45 -5.19 -5.65 22.32
N PRO A 46 -6.04 -6.44 21.65
CA PRO A 46 -7.48 -6.22 21.66
C PRO A 46 -8.07 -6.57 23.03
N THR A 47 -9.24 -6.00 23.34
CA THR A 47 -10.06 -6.44 24.47
C THR A 47 -10.81 -7.74 24.18
N ASP A 48 -11.13 -7.97 22.90
CA ASP A 48 -11.77 -9.20 22.41
C ASP A 48 -10.75 -10.35 22.27
N SER A 49 -11.26 -11.59 22.18
CA SER A 49 -10.41 -12.74 21.84
C SER A 49 -9.80 -12.57 20.44
N ILE A 50 -8.58 -13.08 20.23
CA ILE A 50 -7.92 -13.02 18.92
C ILE A 50 -8.75 -13.71 17.83
N THR A 51 -9.41 -14.82 18.16
CA THR A 51 -10.25 -15.56 17.22
C THR A 51 -11.40 -14.69 16.72
N ASN A 52 -12.07 -13.98 17.64
CA ASN A 52 -13.14 -13.04 17.27
C ASN A 52 -12.60 -11.89 16.40
N VAL A 53 -11.39 -11.39 16.68
CA VAL A 53 -10.76 -10.35 15.85
C VAL A 53 -10.46 -10.88 14.44
N ILE A 54 -9.91 -12.09 14.34
CA ILE A 54 -9.63 -12.74 13.05
C ILE A 54 -10.92 -12.95 12.26
N ASP A 55 -11.99 -13.43 12.90
CA ASP A 55 -13.28 -13.65 12.24
C ASP A 55 -13.91 -12.34 11.77
N LYS A 56 -13.85 -11.28 12.59
CA LYS A 56 -14.26 -9.93 12.18
C LYS A 56 -13.44 -9.41 11.01
N LEU A 57 -12.12 -9.61 10.99
CA LEU A 57 -11.25 -9.18 9.88
C LEU A 57 -11.56 -9.94 8.59
N LYS A 58 -11.79 -11.26 8.66
CA LYS A 58 -12.16 -12.08 7.50
C LYS A 58 -13.51 -11.63 6.90
N SER A 59 -14.53 -11.47 7.74
CA SER A 59 -15.87 -11.10 7.28
C SER A 59 -15.92 -9.69 6.70
N SER A 60 -15.29 -8.73 7.35
CA SER A 60 -15.20 -7.35 6.85
C SER A 60 -14.32 -7.22 5.60
N LEU A 61 -13.26 -8.02 5.45
CA LEU A 61 -12.52 -8.10 4.20
C LEU A 61 -13.42 -8.63 3.07
N ALA A 62 -14.18 -9.69 3.32
CA ALA A 62 -15.13 -10.23 2.34
C ALA A 62 -16.17 -9.17 1.90
N ASP A 63 -16.72 -8.40 2.84
CA ASP A 63 -17.64 -7.29 2.56
C ASP A 63 -16.97 -6.16 1.77
N ALA A 64 -15.72 -5.82 2.08
CA ALA A 64 -14.98 -4.79 1.36
C ALA A 64 -14.64 -5.22 -0.07
N LEU A 65 -14.35 -6.51 -0.30
CA LEU A 65 -14.07 -7.04 -1.63
C LEU A 65 -15.28 -6.93 -2.57
N GLU A 66 -16.52 -6.98 -2.05
CA GLU A 66 -17.72 -6.70 -2.85
C GLU A 66 -17.74 -5.25 -3.36
N LEU A 67 -17.23 -4.31 -2.55
CA LEU A 67 -17.20 -2.88 -2.88
C LEU A 67 -16.02 -2.49 -3.78
N TYR A 68 -14.98 -3.32 -3.83
CA TYR A 68 -13.78 -3.10 -4.66
C TYR A 68 -13.45 -4.33 -5.50
N PRO A 69 -14.28 -4.68 -6.50
CA PRO A 69 -14.04 -5.86 -7.33
C PRO A 69 -12.64 -5.98 -7.94
N PRO A 70 -11.97 -4.90 -8.42
CA PRO A 70 -10.65 -5.03 -9.04
C PRO A 70 -9.60 -5.69 -8.13
N VAL A 71 -9.68 -5.51 -6.80
CA VAL A 71 -8.71 -6.11 -5.87
C VAL A 71 -8.92 -7.61 -5.63
N ALA A 72 -10.08 -8.13 -6.03
CA ALA A 72 -10.38 -9.56 -6.02
C ALA A 72 -9.95 -10.24 -7.34
N GLY A 73 -9.50 -9.49 -8.35
CA GLY A 73 -9.13 -10.05 -9.65
C GLY A 73 -7.69 -10.52 -9.75
N THR A 74 -7.35 -10.97 -10.96
CA THR A 74 -6.00 -11.40 -11.34
C THR A 74 -5.51 -10.56 -12.51
N VAL A 75 -4.28 -10.03 -12.42
CA VAL A 75 -3.66 -9.28 -13.53
C VAL A 75 -3.16 -10.27 -14.58
N ARG A 76 -3.58 -10.07 -15.83
CA ARG A 76 -3.28 -10.92 -16.99
C ARG A 76 -2.83 -10.08 -18.17
N THR A 77 -2.18 -10.73 -19.12
CA THR A 77 -1.82 -10.19 -20.43
C THR A 77 -2.45 -11.09 -21.49
N ASP A 78 -3.10 -10.52 -22.50
CA ASP A 78 -3.64 -11.30 -23.62
C ASP A 78 -2.64 -11.46 -24.77
N GLU A 79 -3.09 -12.08 -25.86
CA GLU A 79 -2.28 -12.34 -27.07
C GLU A 79 -1.83 -11.07 -27.80
N ASN A 80 -2.44 -9.91 -27.51
CA ASN A 80 -2.09 -8.61 -28.09
C ASN A 80 -1.22 -7.76 -27.15
N ASP A 81 -0.63 -8.39 -26.11
CA ASP A 81 0.12 -7.72 -25.05
C ASP A 81 -0.69 -6.69 -24.24
N GLU A 82 -2.04 -6.75 -24.28
CA GLU A 82 -2.88 -5.87 -23.48
C GLU A 82 -2.98 -6.41 -22.04
N VAL A 83 -2.60 -5.59 -21.07
CA VAL A 83 -2.68 -5.95 -19.65
C VAL A 83 -4.04 -5.55 -19.08
N TYR A 84 -4.70 -6.48 -18.39
CA TYR A 84 -6.03 -6.29 -17.83
C TYR A 84 -6.22 -7.06 -16.52
N ILE A 85 -7.24 -6.68 -15.75
CA ILE A 85 -7.70 -7.39 -14.56
C ILE A 85 -8.84 -8.31 -14.97
N ALA A 86 -8.64 -9.62 -14.80
CA ALA A 86 -9.66 -10.64 -14.99
C ALA A 86 -10.51 -10.80 -13.72
N LEU A 87 -11.84 -10.76 -13.88
CA LEU A 87 -12.85 -10.80 -12.81
C LEU A 87 -13.97 -11.82 -13.05
N ASP A 88 -13.86 -12.61 -14.11
CA ASP A 88 -14.75 -13.75 -14.35
C ASP A 88 -14.61 -14.81 -13.25
N ALA A 89 -15.63 -15.65 -13.07
CA ALA A 89 -15.72 -16.58 -11.94
C ALA A 89 -14.52 -17.54 -11.81
N GLU A 90 -13.83 -17.80 -12.93
CA GLU A 90 -12.64 -18.63 -13.03
C GLU A 90 -11.35 -17.89 -12.66
N ASN A 91 -11.38 -16.55 -12.63
CA ASN A 91 -10.24 -15.67 -12.35
C ASN A 91 -10.44 -14.73 -11.15
N ILE A 92 -11.59 -14.79 -10.45
CA ILE A 92 -11.72 -14.25 -9.11
C ILE A 92 -10.67 -14.95 -8.26
N SER A 93 -9.72 -14.17 -7.80
CA SER A 93 -8.52 -14.67 -7.19
C SER A 93 -8.80 -15.13 -5.77
N ASP A 94 -8.23 -16.28 -5.41
CA ASP A 94 -8.19 -16.76 -4.05
C ASP A 94 -7.38 -15.79 -3.18
N ILE A 95 -8.06 -14.83 -2.56
CA ILE A 95 -7.41 -13.85 -1.69
C ILE A 95 -6.90 -14.58 -0.45
N GLN A 96 -5.59 -14.73 -0.39
CA GLN A 96 -4.92 -15.37 0.74
C GLN A 96 -4.99 -14.48 1.97
N PHE A 97 -5.54 -15.05 3.03
CA PHE A 97 -5.57 -14.48 4.36
C PHE A 97 -4.79 -15.40 5.30
N LEU A 98 -3.62 -14.95 5.74
CA LEU A 98 -2.72 -15.73 6.57
C LEU A 98 -2.84 -15.31 8.03
N VAL A 99 -2.80 -16.27 8.95
CA VAL A 99 -2.76 -16.04 10.39
C VAL A 99 -1.51 -16.69 10.95
N GLU A 100 -0.69 -15.89 11.62
CA GLU A 100 0.52 -16.33 12.29
C GLU A 100 0.45 -15.99 13.78
N MET A 101 0.68 -17.00 14.62
CA MET A 101 0.77 -16.84 16.07
C MET A 101 2.23 -17.02 16.48
N ARG A 102 2.84 -15.98 17.06
CA ARG A 102 4.24 -15.98 17.48
C ARG A 102 4.37 -16.00 18.99
N ASP A 103 5.30 -16.82 19.46
CA ASP A 103 5.66 -16.92 20.87
C ASP A 103 6.70 -15.86 21.30
N THR A 104 7.20 -15.06 20.35
CA THR A 104 8.14 -13.97 20.59
C THR A 104 7.41 -12.62 20.69
N PRO A 105 7.93 -11.67 21.49
CA PRO A 105 7.42 -10.31 21.51
C PRO A 105 7.80 -9.58 20.21
N PHE A 106 7.05 -8.54 19.85
CA PHE A 106 7.40 -7.70 18.71
C PHE A 106 8.66 -6.86 19.02
N VAL A 107 9.72 -7.04 18.23
CA VAL A 107 11.03 -6.37 18.44
C VAL A 107 11.23 -5.14 17.53
N GLY A 108 10.42 -4.98 16.47
CA GLY A 108 10.45 -3.81 15.59
C GLY A 108 10.64 -4.14 14.11
N ASP A 109 11.41 -3.29 13.41
CA ASP A 109 11.55 -3.26 11.95
C ASP A 109 12.34 -4.45 11.34
N SER A 110 12.86 -5.36 12.15
CA SER A 110 13.58 -6.56 11.70
C SER A 110 12.68 -7.75 11.37
N GLU A 111 11.38 -7.64 11.65
CA GLU A 111 10.42 -8.73 11.47
C GLU A 111 9.90 -8.80 10.04
N ASP A 112 10.00 -9.96 9.40
CA ASP A 112 9.27 -10.20 8.14
C ASP A 112 7.79 -10.50 8.46
N LEU A 113 6.97 -9.49 8.15
CA LEU A 113 5.52 -9.52 8.31
C LEU A 113 4.80 -9.56 6.97
N SER A 114 5.54 -9.69 5.87
CA SER A 114 4.95 -9.69 4.54
C SER A 114 4.03 -10.91 4.35
N PRO A 115 2.84 -10.72 3.74
CA PRO A 115 2.03 -11.84 3.28
C PRO A 115 2.70 -12.64 2.16
N ARG A 116 3.68 -12.06 1.46
CA ARG A 116 4.39 -12.67 0.33
C ARG A 116 5.89 -12.44 0.44
N THR A 117 6.68 -13.45 0.10
CA THR A 117 8.14 -13.40 0.18
C THR A 117 8.80 -12.75 -1.05
N VAL A 118 8.05 -12.59 -2.15
CA VAL A 118 8.55 -12.04 -3.41
C VAL A 118 8.07 -10.61 -3.63
N VAL A 119 8.99 -9.73 -4.03
CA VAL A 119 8.69 -8.33 -4.36
C VAL A 119 8.06 -8.20 -5.74
N LEU A 120 8.64 -8.90 -6.72
CA LEU A 120 8.09 -9.03 -8.07
C LEU A 120 7.01 -10.09 -8.06
N LEU A 121 5.82 -9.74 -8.52
CA LEU A 121 4.70 -10.66 -8.57
C LEU A 121 4.82 -11.55 -9.81
N PRO A 122 4.77 -12.89 -9.67
CA PRO A 122 4.72 -13.76 -10.82
C PRO A 122 3.43 -13.51 -11.63
N PRO A 123 3.41 -13.87 -12.93
CA PRO A 123 2.19 -13.87 -13.71
C PRO A 123 1.07 -14.63 -12.98
N LEU A 124 -0.17 -14.16 -13.12
CA LEU A 124 -1.35 -14.74 -12.48
C LEU A 124 -1.37 -14.64 -10.94
N SER A 125 -0.52 -13.81 -10.35
CA SER A 125 -0.61 -13.52 -8.93
C SER A 125 -1.94 -12.88 -8.57
N SER A 126 -2.48 -13.28 -7.40
CA SER A 126 -3.62 -12.60 -6.82
C SER A 126 -3.30 -11.12 -6.58
N THR A 127 -4.30 -10.25 -6.76
CA THR A 127 -4.10 -8.81 -6.60
C THR A 127 -3.87 -8.42 -5.14
N LEU A 128 -4.44 -9.15 -4.18
CA LEU A 128 -4.36 -8.88 -2.75
C LEU A 128 -3.94 -10.13 -1.97
N ALA A 129 -3.11 -9.94 -0.95
CA ALA A 129 -2.93 -10.91 0.14
C ALA A 129 -2.85 -10.16 1.47
N VAL A 130 -3.34 -10.77 2.54
CA VAL A 130 -3.37 -10.19 3.89
C VAL A 130 -2.77 -11.18 4.87
N LYS A 131 -1.95 -10.70 5.80
CA LYS A 131 -1.39 -11.50 6.88
C LYS A 131 -1.64 -10.81 8.21
N VAL A 132 -2.18 -11.56 9.16
CA VAL A 132 -2.36 -11.14 10.55
C VAL A 132 -1.36 -11.90 11.40
N THR A 133 -0.48 -11.18 12.09
CA THR A 133 0.51 -11.75 13.01
C THR A 133 0.22 -11.28 14.42
N ARG A 134 -0.01 -12.22 15.35
CA ARG A 134 -0.10 -11.92 16.78
C ARG A 134 1.19 -12.32 17.48
N PHE A 135 1.78 -11.39 18.20
CA PHE A 135 2.98 -11.61 19.01
C PHE A 135 2.63 -11.98 20.45
N SER A 136 3.58 -12.56 21.19
CA SER A 136 3.35 -12.98 22.59
C SER A 136 3.12 -11.81 23.55
N CYS A 137 3.63 -10.61 23.22
CA CYS A 137 3.31 -9.37 23.92
C CYS A 137 1.88 -8.85 23.64
N GLY A 138 1.11 -9.56 22.81
CA GLY A 138 -0.25 -9.22 22.42
C GLY A 138 -0.39 -8.22 21.28
N THR A 139 0.72 -7.61 20.81
CA THR A 139 0.71 -6.78 19.60
C THR A 139 0.17 -7.58 18.42
N ILE A 140 -0.67 -6.92 17.61
CA ILE A 140 -1.18 -7.47 16.35
C ILE A 140 -0.62 -6.64 15.21
N ALA A 141 0.05 -7.28 14.26
CA ALA A 141 0.40 -6.69 12.99
C ALA A 141 -0.54 -7.20 11.90
N VAL A 142 -1.14 -6.27 11.15
CA VAL A 142 -1.90 -6.57 9.94
C VAL A 142 -1.11 -6.04 8.75
N ALA A 143 -0.64 -6.95 7.91
CA ALA A 143 0.11 -6.65 6.72
C ALA A 143 -0.74 -6.93 5.48
N SER A 144 -0.68 -6.07 4.47
CA SER A 144 -1.31 -6.30 3.17
C SER A 144 -0.32 -6.09 2.04
N SER A 145 -0.42 -6.96 1.04
CA SER A 145 0.37 -6.95 -0.20
C SER A 145 -0.61 -6.73 -1.35
N ILE A 146 -0.49 -5.60 -2.06
CA ILE A 146 -1.41 -5.21 -3.13
C ILE A 146 -0.64 -5.03 -4.44
N HIS A 147 -1.12 -5.56 -5.55
CA HIS A 147 -0.51 -5.37 -6.88
C HIS A 147 -0.48 -3.89 -7.28
N HIS A 148 0.70 -3.31 -7.55
CA HIS A 148 0.87 -1.87 -7.75
C HIS A 148 0.18 -1.36 -9.03
N GLN A 149 0.06 -2.21 -10.07
CA GLN A 149 -0.73 -1.89 -11.26
C GLN A 149 -2.26 -1.82 -11.00
N VAL A 150 -2.74 -2.26 -9.84
CA VAL A 150 -4.17 -2.20 -9.48
C VAL A 150 -4.48 -1.11 -8.45
N ALA A 151 -3.45 -0.61 -7.74
CA ALA A 151 -3.63 0.42 -6.72
C ALA A 151 -2.39 1.33 -6.61
N ASP A 152 -2.61 2.64 -6.48
CA ASP A 152 -1.55 3.67 -6.49
C ASP A 152 -1.30 4.32 -5.11
N LEU A 153 -1.77 3.68 -4.02
CA LEU A 153 -1.77 4.20 -2.63
C LEU A 153 -2.50 5.54 -2.42
N ARG A 154 -3.09 6.15 -3.45
CA ARG A 154 -3.95 7.33 -3.30
C ARG A 154 -5.35 6.89 -2.88
N ASP A 155 -6.13 7.85 -2.38
CA ASP A 155 -7.34 7.66 -1.56
C ASP A 155 -8.16 6.37 -1.85
N GLY A 156 -8.33 5.52 -0.83
CA GLY A 156 -9.05 4.24 -0.95
C GLY A 156 -8.72 3.23 0.16
N TRP A 157 -8.99 1.93 -0.10
CA TRP A 157 -8.67 0.80 0.81
C TRP A 157 -7.18 0.76 1.19
N SER A 158 -6.29 1.04 0.25
CA SER A 158 -4.84 1.08 0.47
C SER A 158 -4.43 2.13 1.52
N ARG A 159 -5.04 3.31 1.49
CA ARG A 159 -4.72 4.44 2.39
C ARG A 159 -5.47 4.37 3.72
N ASN A 160 -6.76 4.00 3.71
CA ASN A 160 -7.58 3.95 4.93
C ASN A 160 -8.55 2.74 4.97
N PRO A 161 -8.05 1.50 5.04
CA PRO A 161 -8.85 0.30 5.16
C PRO A 161 -9.69 0.29 6.44
N GLY A 162 -9.28 1.04 7.48
CA GLY A 162 -10.02 1.26 8.73
C GLY A 162 -11.49 1.67 8.54
N ARG A 163 -11.80 2.41 7.46
CA ARG A 163 -13.16 2.86 7.13
C ARG A 163 -14.11 1.72 6.72
N PHE A 164 -13.57 0.54 6.46
CA PHE A 164 -14.31 -0.66 6.08
C PHE A 164 -14.36 -1.67 7.22
N PHE A 165 -13.82 -1.32 8.40
CA PHE A 165 -13.85 -2.11 9.62
C PHE A 165 -14.67 -1.41 10.72
N PRO A 166 -15.96 -1.05 10.48
CA PRO A 166 -16.76 -0.27 11.41
C PRO A 166 -16.93 -0.93 12.77
N ASP A 167 -17.05 -2.26 12.80
CA ASP A 167 -17.23 -3.03 14.03
C ASP A 167 -15.93 -3.17 14.86
N LEU A 168 -14.79 -2.74 14.30
CA LEU A 168 -13.48 -2.77 14.96
C LEU A 168 -12.99 -1.36 15.35
N ILE A 169 -13.61 -0.29 14.82
CA ILE A 169 -13.23 1.09 15.09
C ILE A 169 -14.47 1.90 15.48
N LYS A 170 -14.52 2.40 16.72
CA LYS A 170 -15.64 3.16 17.33
C LYS A 170 -16.15 4.39 16.54
N GLU A 171 -15.51 4.79 15.43
CA GLU A 171 -15.80 6.02 14.68
C GLU A 171 -16.00 5.82 13.17
N SER A 172 -16.14 4.59 12.66
CA SER A 172 -16.29 4.38 11.22
C SER A 172 -17.76 4.35 10.79
N SER A 173 -18.30 5.50 10.36
CA SER A 173 -19.50 5.50 9.53
C SER A 173 -19.21 4.78 8.21
N LEU A 174 -20.12 3.89 7.78
CA LEU A 174 -20.10 3.33 6.43
C LEU A 174 -19.90 4.46 5.40
N PRO A 175 -19.22 4.22 4.28
CA PRO A 175 -19.14 5.22 3.21
C PRO A 175 -20.55 5.70 2.88
N THR A 176 -20.85 6.98 3.16
CA THR A 176 -22.17 7.59 2.86
C THR A 176 -22.45 7.58 1.35
N PHE A 177 -21.42 7.37 0.54
CA PHE A 177 -21.50 7.24 -0.90
C PHE A 177 -20.68 6.02 -1.36
N PRO A 178 -21.21 5.22 -2.30
CA PRO A 178 -20.40 4.21 -2.99
C PRO A 178 -19.19 4.87 -3.63
N PRO A 179 -18.04 4.18 -3.75
CA PRO A 179 -16.98 4.65 -4.64
C PRO A 179 -17.59 4.89 -6.03
N PRO A 180 -17.20 5.97 -6.73
CA PRO A 180 -17.71 6.24 -8.07
C PRO A 180 -17.42 5.05 -8.99
N PRO A 181 -18.29 4.78 -9.99
CA PRO A 181 -18.06 3.72 -10.95
C PRO A 181 -16.71 3.92 -11.66
N PHE A 182 -16.01 2.82 -11.92
CA PHE A 182 -14.73 2.85 -12.63
C PHE A 182 -14.94 3.45 -14.02
N THR A 183 -14.18 4.50 -14.33
CA THR A 183 -14.18 5.13 -15.66
C THR A 183 -12.89 4.75 -16.36
N VAL A 184 -13.01 4.01 -17.46
CA VAL A 184 -11.86 3.68 -18.31
C VAL A 184 -11.47 4.94 -19.07
N LEU A 185 -10.26 5.44 -18.82
CA LEU A 185 -9.70 6.58 -19.55
C LEU A 185 -8.95 6.09 -20.79
N SER A 186 -8.79 6.97 -21.78
CA SER A 186 -8.09 6.67 -23.03
C SER A 186 -6.61 6.36 -22.78
N ILE A 187 -6.08 5.29 -23.39
CA ILE A 187 -4.76 4.72 -23.11
C ILE A 187 -3.64 5.49 -23.86
N PRO A 188 -2.65 6.07 -23.17
CA PRO A 188 -1.36 6.39 -23.77
C PRO A 188 -0.48 5.13 -23.87
N GLN A 189 0.12 4.87 -25.04
CA GLN A 189 1.09 3.77 -25.19
C GLN A 189 2.36 4.07 -24.39
N THR A 190 2.75 3.14 -23.52
CA THR A 190 4.01 3.18 -22.76
C THR A 190 4.74 1.84 -22.93
N GLY A 191 6.07 1.88 -23.05
CA GLY A 191 6.90 0.67 -23.26
C GLY A 191 7.11 -0.15 -21.99
N VAL A 192 7.64 -1.37 -22.13
CA VAL A 192 7.93 -2.28 -21.01
C VAL A 192 9.02 -1.70 -20.10
N PRO A 193 8.76 -1.47 -18.79
CA PRO A 193 9.79 -0.93 -17.91
C PRO A 193 10.74 -2.02 -17.41
N ALA A 194 12.03 -1.70 -17.34
CA ALA A 194 13.04 -2.61 -16.78
C ALA A 194 13.10 -2.47 -15.26
N TYR A 195 12.74 -3.54 -14.53
CA TYR A 195 12.82 -3.55 -13.06
C TYR A 195 14.04 -4.33 -12.60
N LEU A 196 15.06 -3.62 -12.10
CA LEU A 196 16.19 -4.21 -11.37
C LEU A 196 16.16 -3.69 -9.93
N LEU A 197 15.98 -4.60 -8.97
CA LEU A 197 16.10 -4.30 -7.55
C LEU A 197 17.48 -4.76 -7.08
N ALA A 198 18.37 -3.80 -6.78
CA ALA A 198 19.62 -4.11 -6.11
C ALA A 198 19.35 -4.44 -4.63
N PRO A 199 20.10 -5.39 -4.02
CA PRO A 199 20.09 -5.57 -2.57
C PRO A 199 20.33 -4.24 -1.86
N SER A 200 19.52 -3.94 -0.86
CA SER A 200 19.59 -2.67 -0.14
C SER A 200 19.14 -2.84 1.30
N ASP A 201 19.72 -2.03 2.19
CA ASP A 201 19.28 -1.89 3.57
C ASP A 201 18.33 -0.70 3.69
N VAL A 202 17.24 -0.88 4.42
CA VAL A 202 16.23 0.16 4.64
C VAL A 202 16.48 0.83 5.99
N THR A 203 16.66 2.15 5.97
CA THR A 203 16.76 2.95 7.20
C THR A 203 15.53 3.85 7.37
N ARG A 204 14.97 3.90 8.58
CA ARG A 204 13.84 4.79 8.91
C ARG A 204 14.32 6.04 9.65
N TRP A 205 13.97 7.22 9.12
CA TRP A 205 14.41 8.50 9.67
C TRP A 205 13.21 9.24 10.23
N LYS A 206 13.30 9.68 11.50
CA LYS A 206 12.23 10.43 12.17
C LYS A 206 12.61 11.90 12.28
N PHE A 207 11.81 12.76 11.67
CA PHE A 207 11.95 14.21 11.79
C PHE A 207 10.91 14.72 12.80
N THR A 208 11.37 15.41 13.84
CA THR A 208 10.47 16.07 14.79
C THR A 208 9.90 17.34 14.16
N LYS A 209 8.77 17.83 14.71
CA LYS A 209 8.18 19.11 14.28
C LYS A 209 9.20 20.24 14.30
N ASN A 210 9.94 20.39 15.41
CA ASN A 210 10.96 21.43 15.56
C ASN A 210 12.11 21.26 14.56
N ALA A 211 12.55 20.03 14.27
CA ALA A 211 13.57 19.78 13.25
C ALA A 211 13.09 20.17 11.85
N MET A 212 11.82 19.89 11.53
CA MET A 212 11.22 20.28 10.27
C MET A 212 11.06 21.80 10.16
N GLU A 213 10.65 22.49 11.22
CA GLU A 213 10.56 23.95 11.25
C GLU A 213 11.93 24.61 11.03
N ARG A 214 12.98 24.11 11.69
CA ARG A 214 14.35 24.56 11.46
C ARG A 214 14.79 24.32 10.01
N LEU A 215 14.54 23.13 9.48
CA LEU A 215 14.88 22.82 8.09
C LEU A 215 14.22 23.80 7.10
N LYS A 216 12.95 24.14 7.32
CA LYS A 216 12.23 25.11 6.49
C LYS A 216 12.82 26.52 6.61
N LEU A 217 13.27 26.92 7.80
CA LEU A 217 13.96 28.19 8.03
C LEU A 217 15.32 28.22 7.30
N ASP A 218 16.08 27.13 7.33
CA ASP A 218 17.39 27.03 6.65
C ASP A 218 17.26 27.18 5.12
N PHE A 219 16.12 26.78 4.54
CA PHE A 219 15.81 26.97 3.12
C PHE A 219 15.16 28.31 2.80
N SER A 220 14.75 29.08 3.80
CA SER A 220 14.19 30.41 3.60
C SER A 220 15.36 31.40 3.37
N PRO A 221 15.32 32.24 2.32
CA PRO A 221 16.40 33.18 2.06
C PRO A 221 16.59 34.10 3.27
N SER A 222 17.84 34.23 3.73
CA SER A 222 18.20 35.24 4.72
C SER A 222 17.94 36.61 4.10
N ILE A 223 16.99 37.36 4.65
CA ILE A 223 16.70 38.74 4.23
C ILE A 223 17.94 39.59 4.56
N VAL A 224 18.86 39.68 3.61
CA VAL A 224 19.95 40.64 3.59
C VAL A 224 19.76 41.55 2.38
N SER A 225 18.61 42.22 2.30
CA SER A 225 18.51 43.48 1.58
C SER A 225 17.39 44.34 2.16
N SER A 226 17.70 45.61 2.30
CA SER A 226 16.94 46.65 2.98
C SER A 226 15.75 47.19 2.17
N ASP A 227 15.12 46.38 1.33
CA ASP A 227 13.97 46.81 0.51
C ASP A 227 12.71 46.02 0.85
N GLU A 228 11.61 46.76 1.06
CA GLU A 228 10.30 46.36 1.57
C GLU A 228 9.49 45.45 0.63
N ARG A 229 10.09 44.39 0.09
CA ARG A 229 9.35 43.25 -0.46
C ARG A 229 9.84 42.01 0.26
N LYS A 230 9.24 41.74 1.43
CA LYS A 230 9.24 40.38 2.00
C LYS A 230 8.75 39.45 0.91
N SER A 231 9.65 38.72 0.27
CA SER A 231 9.25 37.65 -0.62
C SER A 231 8.57 36.60 0.25
N ASP A 232 7.28 36.38 0.03
CA ASP A 232 6.51 35.29 0.62
C ASP A 232 6.96 33.93 0.04
N LEU A 233 8.26 33.65 0.12
CA LEU A 233 8.84 32.39 -0.33
C LEU A 233 8.52 31.33 0.73
N TRP A 234 7.35 30.73 0.58
CA TRP A 234 6.91 29.59 1.35
C TRP A 234 7.45 28.29 0.73
N ILE A 235 8.06 27.44 1.56
CA ILE A 235 8.44 26.08 1.19
C ILE A 235 7.56 25.08 1.93
N SER A 236 7.12 24.01 1.26
CA SER A 236 6.40 22.93 1.92
C SER A 236 7.36 22.05 2.72
N SER A 237 6.84 21.30 3.71
CA SER A 237 7.67 20.30 4.42
C SER A 237 8.15 19.19 3.48
N GLY A 238 7.36 18.86 2.45
CA GLY A 238 7.72 17.87 1.43
C GLY A 238 8.91 18.33 0.60
N ASP A 239 8.88 19.57 0.12
CA ASP A 239 9.96 20.13 -0.70
C ASP A 239 11.24 20.31 0.11
N ALA A 240 11.14 20.83 1.35
CA ALA A 240 12.28 20.99 2.24
C ALA A 240 12.96 19.63 2.54
N LEU A 241 12.16 18.59 2.82
CA LEU A 241 12.68 17.25 3.06
C LEU A 241 13.27 16.61 1.80
N ALA A 242 12.62 16.76 0.65
CA ALA A 242 13.11 16.24 -0.62
C ALA A 242 14.46 16.87 -1.00
N ALA A 243 14.59 18.19 -0.82
CA ALA A 243 15.84 18.90 -1.04
C ALA A 243 16.96 18.40 -0.10
N LEU A 244 16.67 18.23 1.19
CA LEU A 244 17.62 17.68 2.15
C LEU A 244 18.07 16.26 1.77
N LEU A 245 17.12 15.36 1.51
CA LEU A 245 17.41 13.96 1.17
C LEU A 245 18.19 13.84 -0.13
N SER A 246 17.83 14.61 -1.16
CA SER A 246 18.58 14.65 -2.42
C SER A 246 20.04 15.06 -2.20
N GLY A 247 20.27 16.11 -1.40
CA GLY A 247 21.62 16.54 -1.04
C GLY A 247 22.41 15.51 -0.24
N VAL A 248 21.76 14.86 0.74
CA VAL A 248 22.38 13.81 1.56
C VAL A 248 22.74 12.58 0.73
N ILE A 249 21.82 12.08 -0.09
CA ILE A 249 22.05 10.93 -0.98
C ILE A 249 23.18 11.23 -1.96
N THR A 250 23.19 12.42 -2.56
CA THR A 250 24.24 12.83 -3.49
C THR A 250 25.62 12.83 -2.83
N ARG A 251 25.73 13.38 -1.61
CA ARG A 251 26.98 13.37 -0.84
C ARG A 251 27.38 11.95 -0.44
N ALA A 252 26.44 11.13 0.01
CA ALA A 252 26.70 9.75 0.39
C ALA A 252 27.27 8.95 -0.79
N ARG A 253 26.65 9.02 -1.97
CA ARG A 253 27.13 8.35 -3.20
C ARG A 253 28.52 8.82 -3.60
N LYS A 254 28.79 10.13 -3.51
CA LYS A 254 30.14 10.68 -3.79
C LYS A 254 31.19 10.10 -2.84
N ASN A 255 30.86 10.03 -1.55
CA ASN A 255 31.79 9.55 -0.53
C ASN A 255 32.01 8.04 -0.60
N SER A 256 31.00 7.26 -1.01
CA SER A 256 31.09 5.81 -1.16
C SER A 256 31.65 5.35 -2.51
N LYS A 257 32.00 6.27 -3.42
CA LYS A 257 32.52 5.98 -4.77
C LYS A 257 31.62 5.07 -5.60
N VAL A 258 30.31 5.08 -5.35
CA VAL A 258 29.34 4.30 -6.15
C VAL A 258 29.24 4.95 -7.53
N SER A 259 29.44 4.16 -8.59
CA SER A 259 29.35 4.63 -9.98
C SER A 259 27.95 5.17 -10.29
N ARG A 260 27.90 6.14 -11.22
CA ARG A 260 26.63 6.54 -11.84
C ARG A 260 26.34 5.50 -12.92
N SER A 261 25.32 4.68 -12.68
CA SER A 261 24.65 3.87 -13.70
C SER A 261 23.85 4.77 -14.62
#